data_AF-U1PYK4-F1
#
_entry.id   AF-U1PYK4-F1
#
_cell.length_a   1.000
_cell.length_b   1.000
_cell.length_c   1.000
_cell.angle_alpha   90.00
_cell.angle_beta   90.00
_cell.angle_gamma   90.00
#
_symmetry.space_group_name_H-M   'P 1'
#
loop_
_entity.id
_entity.type
_entity.pdbx_description
1 polymer ?
#
loop_
_entity_poly.entity_id
_entity_poly.type
_entity_poly.pdbx_seq_one_letter_code
_entity_poly.pdbx_strand_id
1 'polypeptide(L)'
;MVRMKQETQKSHHRAEHEHQNDLSFGDIVTDTESPDSGAEGEAHTAVVVNTPPVTAEEWDVFDRGMTVAEDNPQYSSDSPIAIVVFMTDINSEFQFYSGVAPLKITRVERSAVNYYAFPQPRLRKVGSRGPVKIDIHQIKPSPYHSRTFSVSQNEQFIEDIETRGEPRGPPLVWVDRNGTGTHGGVTLLNGHRRVWASHVAGLEEIQVLGMYLDDETATRIWANRHIEGYDRVETHCAIRRLKSEWGDSYRQFL
;
A
#
# COMPACT_ATOMS: atom_id res chain seq x y z
N MET A 1 72.98 11.42 1.62
CA MET A 1 71.93 10.40 1.71
C MET A 1 70.83 10.98 2.60
N VAL A 2 69.65 11.25 2.01
CA VAL A 2 68.58 12.09 2.57
C VAL A 2 67.52 11.24 3.25
N ARG A 3 67.10 11.57 4.48
CA ARG A 3 65.67 11.75 4.81
C ARG A 3 65.41 12.31 6.21
N MET A 4 64.49 13.27 6.21
CA MET A 4 63.93 14.05 7.31
C MET A 4 62.68 13.38 7.92
N LYS A 5 62.52 13.65 9.21
CA LYS A 5 61.32 14.01 10.02
C LYS A 5 60.06 13.12 10.05
N GLN A 6 59.63 12.95 11.31
CA GLN A 6 58.35 12.45 11.81
C GLN A 6 57.14 13.22 11.26
N GLU A 7 56.02 12.53 11.08
CA GLU A 7 54.69 13.10 11.15
C GLU A 7 53.70 12.12 11.79
N THR A 8 52.91 12.68 12.70
CA THR A 8 51.87 12.08 13.53
C THR A 8 50.62 11.83 12.68
N GLN A 9 50.00 10.65 12.76
CA GLN A 9 48.64 10.43 12.25
C GLN A 9 47.73 9.89 13.36
N LYS A 10 46.96 10.82 13.94
CA LYS A 10 45.63 10.54 14.50
C LYS A 10 44.69 10.24 13.33
N SER A 11 43.98 9.12 13.37
CA SER A 11 42.85 8.83 12.49
C SER A 11 41.87 7.98 13.30
N HIS A 12 40.94 8.65 13.98
CA HIS A 12 39.50 8.59 13.68
C HIS A 12 38.85 7.23 13.96
N HIS A 13 38.44 7.04 15.22
CA HIS A 13 37.18 6.36 15.51
C HIS A 13 36.05 7.16 14.87
N ARG A 14 35.59 6.75 13.69
CA ARG A 14 34.29 7.14 13.13
C ARG A 14 33.32 6.02 13.51
N ALA A 15 32.57 6.24 14.58
CA ALA A 15 31.49 5.36 15.00
C ALA A 15 30.41 5.34 13.92
N GLU A 16 29.93 4.13 13.65
CA GLU A 16 28.83 3.78 12.77
C GLU A 16 27.52 4.40 13.29
N HIS A 17 27.05 5.47 12.64
CA HIS A 17 25.70 6.01 12.82
C HIS A 17 25.12 6.29 11.43
N GLU A 18 24.93 5.24 10.63
CA GLU A 18 24.29 5.33 9.32
C GLU A 18 23.31 4.15 9.14
N HIS A 19 22.17 4.25 9.82
CA HIS A 19 20.89 3.72 9.33
C HIS A 19 19.79 4.64 9.85
N GLN A 20 19.63 5.81 9.21
CA GLN A 20 18.35 6.50 9.22
C GLN A 20 17.36 5.55 8.55
N ASN A 21 16.48 4.93 9.34
CA ASN A 21 15.48 3.98 8.84
C ASN A 21 14.61 4.71 7.81
N ASP A 22 14.69 4.32 6.54
CA ASP A 22 13.81 4.76 5.46
C ASP A 22 12.59 3.82 5.45
N LEU A 23 11.65 4.07 6.36
CA LEU A 23 10.42 3.28 6.43
C LEU A 23 9.43 3.77 5.38
N SER A 24 8.72 2.82 4.78
CA SER A 24 7.69 3.05 3.78
C SER A 24 6.39 2.39 4.19
N PHE A 25 5.26 2.90 3.67
CA PHE A 25 3.97 2.25 3.89
C PHE A 25 4.00 0.81 3.37
N GLY A 26 3.38 -0.11 4.12
CA GLY A 26 3.49 -1.55 3.91
C GLY A 26 4.60 -2.22 4.71
N ASP A 27 5.58 -1.50 5.25
CA ASP A 27 6.62 -2.11 6.08
C ASP A 27 6.03 -2.68 7.38
N ILE A 28 6.46 -3.90 7.74
CA ILE A 28 6.13 -4.52 9.02
C ILE A 28 7.25 -4.18 9.98
N VAL A 29 6.88 -3.65 11.14
CA VAL A 29 7.81 -3.10 12.13
C VAL A 29 7.52 -3.63 13.53
N THR A 30 8.55 -3.66 14.36
CA THR A 30 8.46 -3.83 15.80
C THR A 30 8.98 -2.57 16.50
N ASP A 31 8.34 -2.17 17.59
CA ASP A 31 8.85 -1.12 18.47
C ASP A 31 10.06 -1.63 19.25
N THR A 32 11.21 -0.96 19.14
CA THR A 32 12.44 -1.36 19.82
C THR A 32 12.44 -1.09 21.32
N GLU A 33 11.55 -0.21 21.78
CA GLU A 33 11.41 0.13 23.20
C GLU A 33 10.28 -0.63 23.89
N SER A 34 9.53 -1.44 23.15
CA SER A 34 8.53 -2.31 23.77
C SER A 34 9.24 -3.33 24.69
N PRO A 35 8.73 -3.56 25.91
CA PRO A 35 9.29 -4.57 26.82
C PRO A 35 9.25 -5.97 26.19
N ASP A 36 8.37 -6.17 25.20
CA ASP A 36 8.21 -7.40 24.44
C ASP A 36 8.86 -7.32 23.05
N SER A 37 9.80 -6.41 22.81
CA SER A 37 10.47 -6.20 21.50
C SER A 37 11.28 -7.39 20.98
N GLY A 38 11.44 -8.44 21.79
CA GLY A 38 12.00 -9.74 21.42
C GLY A 38 10.98 -10.88 21.34
N ALA A 39 9.70 -10.62 21.64
CA ALA A 39 8.63 -11.60 21.51
C ALA A 39 8.20 -11.72 20.04
N GLU A 40 8.21 -12.95 19.52
CA GLU A 40 7.73 -13.25 18.18
C GLU A 40 6.20 -13.38 18.20
N GLY A 41 5.50 -12.70 17.28
CA GLY A 41 4.06 -12.86 17.09
C GLY A 41 3.35 -11.61 16.55
N GLU A 42 2.18 -11.82 15.95
CA GLU A 42 1.39 -10.75 15.32
C GLU A 42 1.02 -9.63 16.30
N ALA A 43 0.83 -9.95 17.58
CA ALA A 43 0.47 -9.01 18.64
C ALA A 43 1.53 -7.92 18.89
N HIS A 44 2.79 -8.15 18.50
CA HIS A 44 3.91 -7.22 18.71
C HIS A 44 4.38 -6.56 17.42
N THR A 45 3.78 -6.93 16.28
CA THR A 45 4.09 -6.34 14.97
C THR A 45 3.04 -5.33 14.57
N ALA A 46 3.49 -4.22 14.00
CA ALA A 46 2.64 -3.22 13.39
C ALA A 46 3.01 -3.06 11.92
N VAL A 47 2.07 -2.52 11.14
CA VAL A 47 2.27 -2.18 9.73
C VAL A 47 2.34 -0.67 9.64
N VAL A 48 3.36 -0.14 8.98
CA VAL A 48 3.43 1.27 8.59
C VAL A 48 2.32 1.51 7.56
N VAL A 49 1.33 2.32 7.90
CA VAL A 49 0.19 2.62 7.01
C VAL A 49 0.34 3.97 6.32
N ASN A 50 1.14 4.87 6.87
CA ASN A 50 1.39 6.19 6.32
C ASN A 50 2.73 6.74 6.83
N THR A 51 3.40 7.55 6.01
CA THR A 51 4.63 8.28 6.33
C THR A 51 4.40 9.75 5.98
N PRO A 52 3.73 10.52 6.84
CA PRO A 52 3.46 11.93 6.59
C PRO A 52 4.76 12.70 6.33
N PRO A 53 4.76 13.71 5.44
CA PRO A 53 5.94 14.52 5.14
C PRO A 53 6.13 15.62 6.20
N VAL A 54 6.17 15.23 7.48
CA VAL A 54 6.40 16.10 8.64
C VAL A 54 7.35 15.45 9.63
N THR A 55 7.93 16.25 10.52
CA THR A 55 8.84 15.80 11.58
C THR A 55 8.08 15.40 12.86
N ALA A 56 8.80 14.87 13.85
CA ALA A 56 8.22 14.50 15.14
C ALA A 56 7.78 15.72 15.97
N GLU A 57 8.39 16.89 15.80
CA GLU A 57 7.92 18.15 16.42
C GLU A 57 6.68 18.76 15.77
N GLU A 58 6.40 18.40 14.51
CA GLU A 58 5.28 18.95 13.75
C GLU A 58 3.98 18.12 13.89
N TRP A 59 4.08 16.89 14.40
CA TRP A 59 2.94 15.97 14.50
C TRP A 59 2.41 15.85 15.93
N ASP A 60 1.15 16.22 16.13
CA ASP A 60 0.44 16.06 17.40
C ASP A 60 -0.04 14.63 17.62
N VAL A 61 0.22 14.09 18.82
CA VAL A 61 -0.38 12.85 19.29
C VAL A 61 -1.81 13.15 19.75
N PHE A 62 -2.77 12.72 18.93
CA PHE A 62 -4.20 12.84 19.22
C PHE A 62 -4.49 12.26 20.62
N ASP A 63 -5.32 12.96 21.40
CA ASP A 63 -5.68 12.69 22.81
C ASP A 63 -4.63 12.98 23.90
N ARG A 64 -3.36 13.28 23.57
CA ARG A 64 -2.34 13.61 24.58
C ARG A 64 -1.98 15.09 24.68
N GLY A 65 -2.34 15.87 23.66
CA GLY A 65 -2.04 17.31 23.62
C GLY A 65 -0.55 17.63 23.62
N MET A 66 0.26 16.71 23.07
CA MET A 66 1.71 16.84 22.92
C MET A 66 2.14 16.28 21.56
N THR A 67 3.30 16.70 21.09
CA THR A 67 3.89 16.24 19.83
C THR A 67 4.54 14.86 19.96
N VAL A 68 4.82 14.21 18.83
CA VAL A 68 5.58 12.94 18.82
C VAL A 68 6.96 13.12 19.45
N ALA A 69 7.61 14.26 19.23
CA ALA A 69 8.90 14.59 19.85
C ALA A 69 8.81 14.70 21.38
N GLU A 70 7.74 15.31 21.91
CA GLU A 70 7.51 15.42 23.35
C GLU A 70 7.20 14.07 24.01
N ASP A 71 6.46 13.19 23.32
CA ASP A 71 6.17 11.82 23.78
C ASP A 71 7.39 10.88 23.65
N ASN A 72 8.39 11.26 22.84
CA ASN A 72 9.59 10.47 22.52
C ASN A 72 10.89 11.31 22.65
N PRO A 73 11.18 11.91 23.82
CA PRO A 73 12.22 12.93 24.00
C PRO A 73 13.66 12.42 23.77
N GLN A 74 13.86 11.10 23.73
CA GLN A 74 15.13 10.44 23.46
C GLN A 74 15.48 10.39 21.97
N TYR A 75 14.53 10.70 21.08
CA TYR A 75 14.75 10.80 19.64
C TYR A 75 14.82 12.26 19.19
N SER A 76 15.46 12.51 18.04
CA SER A 76 15.56 13.86 17.47
C SER A 76 14.17 14.40 17.12
N SER A 77 13.88 15.66 17.47
CA SER A 77 12.64 16.35 17.10
C SER A 77 12.43 16.41 15.58
N ASP A 78 13.53 16.57 14.84
CA ASP A 78 13.56 16.56 13.37
C ASP A 78 13.39 15.17 12.73
N SER A 79 13.22 14.10 13.52
CA SER A 79 13.08 12.75 12.96
C SER A 79 11.81 12.66 12.11
N PRO A 80 11.85 12.00 10.92
CA PRO A 80 10.64 11.66 10.22
C PRO A 80 9.78 10.73 11.08
N ILE A 81 8.47 10.79 10.90
CA ILE A 81 7.53 9.91 11.60
C ILE A 81 7.01 8.78 10.69
N ALA A 82 6.56 7.71 11.32
CA ALA A 82 5.75 6.67 10.71
C ALA A 82 4.47 6.48 11.52
N ILE A 83 3.36 6.37 10.81
CA ILE A 83 2.07 6.01 11.40
C ILE A 83 1.86 4.52 11.21
N VAL A 84 1.64 3.82 12.31
CA VAL A 84 1.52 2.38 12.35
C VAL A 84 0.17 1.95 12.91
N VAL A 85 -0.25 0.77 12.50
CA VAL A 85 -1.43 0.07 13.03
C VAL A 85 -1.03 -1.37 13.31
N PHE A 86 -1.46 -1.93 14.44
CA PHE A 86 -1.10 -3.30 14.80
C PHE A 86 -1.66 -4.33 13.81
N MET A 87 -0.93 -5.43 13.64
CA MET A 87 -1.24 -6.44 12.62
C MET A 87 -2.66 -7.01 12.78
N THR A 88 -3.10 -7.24 14.02
CA THR A 88 -4.46 -7.72 14.33
C THR A 88 -5.53 -6.81 13.74
N ASP A 89 -5.41 -5.49 13.94
CA ASP A 89 -6.40 -4.53 13.49
C ASP A 89 -6.37 -4.32 11.97
N ILE A 90 -5.17 -4.34 11.35
CA ILE A 90 -5.09 -4.33 9.89
C ILE A 90 -5.73 -5.59 9.31
N ASN A 91 -5.50 -6.76 9.90
CA ASN A 91 -6.06 -8.01 9.39
C ASN A 91 -7.59 -8.07 9.52
N SER A 92 -8.18 -7.40 10.51
CA SER A 92 -9.64 -7.35 10.68
C SER A 92 -10.31 -6.26 9.84
N GLU A 93 -9.85 -5.01 9.93
CA GLU A 93 -10.54 -3.85 9.36
C GLU A 93 -10.03 -3.46 7.98
N PHE A 94 -8.74 -3.75 7.72
CA PHE A 94 -8.05 -3.40 6.48
C PHE A 94 -7.49 -4.65 5.78
N GLN A 95 -8.24 -5.76 5.80
CA GLN A 95 -7.77 -7.10 5.39
C GLN A 95 -7.13 -7.14 3.98
N PHE A 96 -7.56 -6.27 3.05
CA PHE A 96 -7.02 -6.22 1.70
C PHE A 96 -5.79 -5.31 1.54
N TYR A 97 -5.34 -4.67 2.62
CA TYR A 97 -4.23 -3.73 2.58
C TYR A 97 -2.91 -4.46 2.29
N SER A 98 -2.34 -4.17 1.12
CA SER A 98 -1.10 -4.82 0.66
C SER A 98 0.12 -3.88 0.70
N GLY A 99 0.02 -2.69 1.29
CA GLY A 99 1.17 -1.77 1.39
C GLY A 99 1.57 -1.09 0.08
N VAL A 100 0.71 -1.03 -0.94
CA VAL A 100 1.03 -0.40 -2.25
C VAL A 100 0.65 1.06 -2.35
N ALA A 101 -0.06 1.58 -1.35
CA ALA A 101 -0.43 2.98 -1.20
C ALA A 101 -0.56 3.30 0.30
N PRO A 102 -0.41 4.56 0.72
CA PRO A 102 -0.67 4.94 2.11
C PRO A 102 -2.18 4.86 2.41
N LEU A 103 -2.54 4.42 3.62
CA LEU A 103 -3.90 4.65 4.14
C LEU A 103 -4.03 6.13 4.51
N LYS A 104 -5.08 6.78 4.01
CA LYS A 104 -5.40 8.14 4.43
C LYS A 104 -5.76 8.14 5.92
N ILE A 105 -5.15 9.03 6.69
CA ILE A 105 -5.37 9.10 8.15
C ILE A 105 -6.84 9.33 8.49
N THR A 106 -7.54 10.18 7.72
CA THR A 106 -8.98 10.39 7.85
C THR A 106 -9.84 9.13 7.63
N ARG A 107 -9.31 8.09 6.97
CA ARG A 107 -9.98 6.79 6.88
C ARG A 107 -9.72 5.93 8.12
N VAL A 108 -8.49 5.97 8.64
CA VAL A 108 -8.12 5.26 9.87
C VAL A 108 -8.89 5.85 11.06
N GLU A 109 -8.97 7.18 11.18
CA GLU A 109 -9.76 7.90 12.21
C GLU A 109 -11.26 7.56 12.21
N ARG A 110 -11.81 7.17 11.05
CA ARG A 110 -13.22 6.79 10.91
C ARG A 110 -13.48 5.31 11.14
N SER A 111 -12.41 4.53 11.33
CA SER A 111 -12.50 3.11 11.65
C SER A 111 -12.49 2.90 13.17
N ALA A 112 -12.73 1.67 13.62
CA ALA A 112 -12.61 1.32 15.04
C ALA A 112 -11.16 1.03 15.47
N VAL A 113 -10.19 1.27 14.59
CA VAL A 113 -8.78 0.88 14.77
C VAL A 113 -7.98 2.00 15.41
N ASN A 114 -7.13 1.62 16.37
CA ASN A 114 -6.12 2.51 16.92
C ASN A 114 -4.92 2.60 15.99
N TYR A 115 -4.37 3.81 15.85
CA TYR A 115 -3.11 4.03 15.16
C TYR A 115 -2.17 4.84 16.04
N TYR A 116 -0.88 4.69 15.78
CA TYR A 116 0.18 5.28 16.58
C TYR A 116 1.20 5.95 15.67
N ALA A 117 1.68 7.12 16.08
CA ALA A 117 2.77 7.82 15.40
C ALA A 117 4.06 7.63 16.21
N PHE A 118 5.14 7.23 15.54
CA PHE A 118 6.45 7.07 16.15
C PHE A 118 7.51 7.77 15.31
N PRO A 119 8.59 8.28 15.92
CA PRO A 119 9.81 8.59 15.18
C PRO A 119 10.30 7.32 14.46
N GLN A 120 10.60 7.39 13.16
CA GLN A 120 11.05 6.21 12.41
C GLN A 120 12.27 5.50 13.03
N PRO A 121 13.25 6.19 13.65
CA PRO A 121 14.38 5.53 14.31
C PRO A 121 13.99 4.61 15.48
N ARG A 122 12.81 4.79 16.11
CA ARG A 122 12.30 3.93 17.19
C ARG A 122 11.86 2.56 16.68
N LEU A 123 11.48 2.48 15.40
CA LEU A 123 10.91 1.29 14.80
C LEU A 123 11.98 0.49 14.07
N ARG A 124 11.92 -0.84 14.22
CA ARG A 124 12.77 -1.77 13.47
C ARG A 124 11.94 -2.51 12.43
N LYS A 125 12.32 -2.41 11.15
CA LYS A 125 11.70 -3.19 10.07
C LYS A 125 12.01 -4.68 10.24
N VAL A 126 10.97 -5.50 10.17
CA VAL A 126 11.04 -6.96 10.29
C VAL A 126 10.39 -7.68 9.10
N GLY A 127 9.75 -6.93 8.20
CA GLY A 127 9.15 -7.50 6.99
C GLY A 127 8.43 -6.45 6.15
N SER A 128 7.60 -6.91 5.23
CA SER A 128 6.74 -6.08 4.39
C SER A 128 5.43 -6.80 4.09
N ARG A 129 4.34 -6.04 4.02
CA ARG A 129 3.07 -6.49 3.46
C ARG A 129 3.27 -6.92 2.02
N GLY A 130 2.59 -8.00 1.67
CA GLY A 130 2.58 -8.55 0.32
C GLY A 130 1.16 -8.58 -0.27
N PRO A 131 1.02 -9.16 -1.45
CA PRO A 131 -0.28 -9.45 -2.04
C PRO A 131 -1.16 -10.26 -1.09
N VAL A 132 -2.47 -10.01 -1.13
CA VAL A 132 -3.47 -10.68 -0.31
C VAL A 132 -4.23 -11.68 -1.18
N LYS A 133 -4.51 -12.87 -0.66
CA LYS A 133 -5.32 -13.88 -1.34
C LYS A 133 -6.80 -13.52 -1.22
N ILE A 134 -7.54 -13.57 -2.32
CA ILE A 134 -8.98 -13.29 -2.34
C ILE A 134 -9.68 -14.27 -3.29
N ASP A 135 -10.92 -14.60 -2.95
CA ASP A 135 -11.87 -15.27 -3.84
C ASP A 135 -12.08 -14.41 -5.10
N ILE A 136 -11.90 -15.01 -6.27
CA ILE A 136 -11.99 -14.31 -7.55
C ILE A 136 -13.39 -13.72 -7.80
N HIS A 137 -14.43 -14.29 -7.22
CA HIS A 137 -15.82 -13.83 -7.36
C HIS A 137 -16.12 -12.55 -6.57
N GLN A 138 -15.28 -12.23 -5.57
CA GLN A 138 -15.32 -10.95 -4.86
C GLN A 138 -14.75 -9.80 -5.71
N ILE A 139 -13.99 -10.11 -6.75
CA ILE A 139 -13.37 -9.11 -7.63
C ILE A 139 -14.36 -8.67 -8.71
N LYS A 140 -14.70 -7.38 -8.72
CA LYS A 140 -15.54 -6.76 -9.75
C LYS A 140 -14.70 -5.95 -10.74
N PRO A 141 -15.02 -5.94 -12.04
CA PRO A 141 -14.37 -5.03 -12.98
C PRO A 141 -14.69 -3.57 -12.61
N SER A 142 -13.79 -2.65 -12.96
CA SER A 142 -14.12 -1.22 -12.86
C SER A 142 -15.39 -0.90 -13.67
N PRO A 143 -16.28 -0.03 -13.16
CA PRO A 143 -17.51 0.37 -13.88
C PRO A 143 -17.21 1.05 -15.23
N TYR A 144 -15.98 1.51 -15.42
CA TYR A 144 -15.52 2.18 -16.64
C TYR A 144 -14.87 1.21 -17.64
N HIS A 145 -14.60 -0.04 -17.26
CA HIS A 145 -13.90 -1.04 -18.06
C HIS A 145 -14.65 -1.39 -19.35
N SER A 146 -14.05 -1.13 -20.52
CA SER A 146 -14.71 -1.30 -21.83
C SER A 146 -14.15 -2.44 -22.68
N ARG A 147 -13.04 -3.07 -22.28
CA ARG A 147 -12.48 -4.18 -23.05
C ARG A 147 -13.32 -5.43 -22.90
N THR A 148 -13.23 -6.28 -23.91
CA THR A 148 -13.73 -7.65 -23.86
C THR A 148 -12.58 -8.61 -24.15
N PHE A 149 -12.66 -9.83 -23.62
CA PHE A 149 -11.66 -10.86 -23.83
C PHE A 149 -12.35 -12.10 -24.38
N SER A 150 -11.69 -12.78 -25.33
CA SER A 150 -12.17 -14.03 -25.91
C SER A 150 -11.17 -15.15 -25.66
N VAL A 151 -11.66 -16.36 -25.45
CA VAL A 151 -10.80 -17.54 -25.19
C VAL A 151 -9.84 -17.76 -26.36
N SER A 152 -10.33 -17.76 -27.60
CA SER A 152 -9.53 -18.02 -28.80
C SER A 152 -8.36 -17.05 -29.01
N GLN A 153 -8.47 -15.79 -28.58
CA GLN A 153 -7.39 -14.82 -28.67
C GLN A 153 -6.39 -14.90 -27.50
N ASN A 154 -6.66 -15.75 -26.50
CA ASN A 154 -5.95 -15.79 -25.23
C ASN A 154 -5.58 -17.20 -24.77
N GLU A 155 -5.71 -18.22 -25.62
CA GLU A 155 -5.49 -19.64 -25.27
C GLU A 155 -4.15 -19.85 -24.54
N GLN A 156 -3.03 -19.45 -25.17
CA GLN A 156 -1.71 -19.57 -24.57
C GLN A 156 -1.61 -18.83 -23.21
N PHE A 157 -2.29 -17.70 -23.07
CA PHE A 157 -2.25 -16.92 -21.82
C PHE A 157 -3.03 -17.61 -20.69
N ILE A 158 -4.13 -18.29 -21.02
CA ILE A 158 -4.94 -19.08 -20.09
C ILE A 158 -4.17 -20.33 -19.68
N GLU A 159 -3.63 -21.08 -20.63
CA GLU A 159 -2.80 -22.29 -20.37
C GLU A 159 -1.59 -21.96 -19.49
N ASP A 160 -0.96 -20.81 -19.74
CA ASP A 160 0.14 -20.29 -18.94
C ASP A 160 -0.26 -20.05 -17.47
N ILE A 161 -1.49 -19.58 -17.23
CA ILE A 161 -2.01 -19.34 -15.88
C ILE A 161 -2.38 -20.65 -15.21
N GLU A 162 -3.07 -21.54 -15.93
CA GLU A 162 -3.44 -22.88 -15.45
C GLU A 162 -2.19 -23.66 -15.02
N THR A 163 -1.15 -23.67 -15.87
CA THR A 163 0.11 -24.37 -15.59
C THR A 163 0.83 -23.81 -14.36
N ARG A 164 0.78 -22.48 -14.15
CA ARG A 164 1.44 -21.84 -13.00
C ARG A 164 0.60 -21.88 -11.72
N GLY A 165 -0.72 -22.04 -11.84
CA GLY A 165 -1.67 -21.85 -10.74
C GLY A 165 -1.90 -20.38 -10.34
N GLU A 166 -1.26 -19.41 -11.02
CA GLU A 166 -1.41 -17.98 -10.72
C GLU A 166 -1.09 -17.06 -11.92
N PRO A 167 -1.69 -15.85 -11.97
CA PRO A 167 -1.36 -14.86 -12.98
C PRO A 167 0.04 -14.27 -12.79
N ARG A 168 0.71 -13.87 -13.89
CA ARG A 168 1.99 -13.14 -13.81
C ARG A 168 1.76 -11.77 -13.18
N GLY A 169 2.09 -11.68 -11.90
CA GLY A 169 1.92 -10.49 -11.09
C GLY A 169 0.47 -10.29 -10.62
N PRO A 170 0.27 -9.92 -9.34
CA PRO A 170 -1.05 -9.70 -8.78
C PRO A 170 -1.79 -8.54 -9.48
N PRO A 171 -3.10 -8.67 -9.76
CA PRO A 171 -3.96 -7.55 -10.15
C PRO A 171 -4.00 -6.47 -9.06
N LEU A 172 -4.24 -5.23 -9.49
CA LEU A 172 -4.42 -4.09 -8.57
C LEU A 172 -5.91 -3.90 -8.33
N VAL A 173 -6.33 -3.92 -7.08
CA VAL A 173 -7.73 -3.74 -6.67
C VAL A 173 -7.84 -2.61 -5.66
N TRP A 174 -9.01 -2.00 -5.58
CA TRP A 174 -9.33 -1.05 -4.52
C TRP A 174 -10.61 -1.42 -3.79
N VAL A 175 -10.68 -0.99 -2.53
CA VAL A 175 -11.81 -1.20 -1.64
C VAL A 175 -12.56 0.12 -1.46
N ASP A 176 -13.84 0.13 -1.80
CA ASP A 176 -14.73 1.29 -1.67
C ASP A 176 -14.84 1.74 -0.19
N ARG A 177 -15.05 3.04 -0.01
CA ARG A 177 -15.34 3.72 1.26
C ARG A 177 -16.62 3.22 1.93
N ASN A 178 -17.60 2.73 1.18
CA ASN A 178 -18.94 2.49 1.69
C ASN A 178 -19.21 1.09 2.25
N GLY A 179 -18.28 0.13 2.19
CA GLY A 179 -18.25 -1.19 2.88
C GLY A 179 -19.52 -1.81 3.52
N THR A 180 -20.74 -1.54 3.04
CA THR A 180 -22.01 -1.80 3.74
C THR A 180 -22.76 -2.98 3.15
N GLY A 181 -22.20 -3.63 2.15
CA GLY A 181 -22.69 -4.93 1.74
C GLY A 181 -21.95 -6.00 2.52
N THR A 182 -22.68 -6.79 3.30
CA THR A 182 -22.35 -8.14 3.78
C THR A 182 -21.97 -9.15 2.67
N HIS A 183 -21.54 -8.64 1.50
CA HIS A 183 -20.97 -9.35 0.35
C HIS A 183 -19.65 -8.72 -0.18
N GLY A 184 -19.01 -7.82 0.59
CA GLY A 184 -17.56 -7.56 0.67
C GLY A 184 -16.69 -7.76 -0.58
N GLY A 185 -16.99 -7.08 -1.69
CA GLY A 185 -16.19 -7.16 -2.91
C GLY A 185 -15.11 -6.09 -3.04
N VAL A 186 -14.16 -6.31 -3.95
CA VAL A 186 -13.12 -5.34 -4.35
C VAL A 186 -13.27 -5.00 -5.84
N THR A 187 -12.87 -3.79 -6.25
CA THR A 187 -12.98 -3.35 -7.64
C THR A 187 -11.61 -3.32 -8.31
N LEU A 188 -11.51 -3.80 -9.55
CA LEU A 188 -10.26 -3.81 -10.32
C LEU A 188 -9.84 -2.42 -10.78
N LEU A 189 -8.64 -2.02 -10.40
CA LEU A 189 -7.95 -0.88 -10.98
C LEU A 189 -7.03 -1.28 -12.12
N ASN A 190 -6.45 -2.49 -12.10
CA ASN A 190 -5.58 -3.01 -13.15
C ASN A 190 -5.53 -4.54 -13.14
N GLY A 191 -5.29 -5.14 -14.31
CA GLY A 191 -5.17 -6.59 -14.45
C GLY A 191 -6.48 -7.28 -14.85
N HIS A 192 -7.42 -6.57 -15.48
CA HIS A 192 -8.69 -7.13 -15.97
C HIS A 192 -8.51 -8.43 -16.77
N ARG A 193 -7.54 -8.46 -17.71
CA ARG A 193 -7.21 -9.67 -18.49
C ARG A 193 -6.69 -10.81 -17.62
N ARG A 194 -5.90 -10.49 -16.58
CA ARG A 194 -5.36 -11.49 -15.63
C ARG A 194 -6.48 -12.13 -14.83
N VAL A 195 -7.37 -11.33 -14.24
CA VAL A 195 -8.53 -11.85 -13.50
C VAL A 195 -9.45 -12.68 -14.38
N TRP A 196 -9.80 -12.16 -15.57
CA TRP A 196 -10.63 -12.91 -16.51
C TRP A 196 -9.99 -14.25 -16.89
N ALA A 197 -8.71 -14.26 -17.24
CA ALA A 197 -8.02 -15.49 -17.65
C ALA A 197 -7.84 -16.48 -16.47
N SER A 198 -7.60 -15.98 -15.25
CA SER A 198 -7.58 -16.79 -14.03
C SER A 198 -8.92 -17.48 -13.78
N HIS A 199 -10.03 -16.76 -13.99
CA HIS A 199 -11.37 -17.35 -13.87
C HIS A 199 -11.62 -18.42 -14.93
N VAL A 200 -11.23 -18.17 -16.19
CA VAL A 200 -11.36 -19.15 -17.28
C VAL A 200 -10.46 -20.38 -17.06
N ALA A 201 -9.28 -20.20 -16.46
CA ALA A 201 -8.37 -21.27 -16.07
C ALA A 201 -8.85 -22.08 -14.84
N GLY A 202 -10.02 -21.76 -14.28
CA GLY A 202 -10.61 -22.48 -13.14
C GLY A 202 -9.97 -22.16 -11.77
N LEU A 203 -9.32 -20.99 -11.63
CA LEU A 203 -8.83 -20.55 -10.31
C LEU A 203 -9.98 -19.95 -9.50
N GLU A 204 -10.15 -20.44 -8.27
CA GLU A 204 -11.13 -19.93 -7.29
C GLU A 204 -10.58 -18.74 -6.48
N GLU A 205 -9.27 -18.70 -6.27
CA GLU A 205 -8.59 -17.66 -5.51
C GLU A 205 -7.36 -17.16 -6.25
N ILE A 206 -7.07 -15.86 -6.12
CA ILE A 206 -5.86 -15.25 -6.66
C ILE A 206 -5.25 -14.26 -5.66
N GLN A 207 -3.97 -13.98 -5.83
CA GLN A 207 -3.31 -12.90 -5.10
C GLN A 207 -3.60 -11.54 -5.75
N VAL A 208 -3.91 -10.52 -4.95
CA VAL A 208 -4.15 -9.14 -5.38
C VAL A 208 -3.35 -8.14 -4.56
N LEU A 209 -3.05 -6.98 -5.17
CA LEU A 209 -2.55 -5.81 -4.46
C LEU A 209 -3.73 -4.90 -4.15
N GLY A 210 -4.12 -4.84 -2.89
CA GLY A 210 -5.27 -4.07 -2.44
C GLY A 210 -4.89 -2.73 -1.81
N MET A 211 -5.68 -1.72 -2.13
CA MET A 211 -5.57 -0.36 -1.61
C MET A 211 -6.93 0.18 -1.19
N TYR A 212 -6.92 1.07 -0.19
CA TYR A 212 -8.11 1.74 0.30
C TYR A 212 -8.06 3.20 -0.13
N LEU A 213 -8.79 3.53 -1.18
CA LEU A 213 -8.80 4.85 -1.81
C LEU A 213 -10.20 5.49 -1.73
N ASP A 214 -10.26 6.78 -1.99
CA ASP A 214 -11.50 7.42 -2.44
C ASP A 214 -11.71 7.20 -3.94
N ASP A 215 -12.98 7.37 -4.34
CA ASP A 215 -13.47 7.12 -5.68
C ASP A 215 -12.73 7.95 -6.74
N GLU A 216 -12.37 9.19 -6.42
CA GLU A 216 -11.68 10.08 -7.34
C GLU A 216 -10.26 9.57 -7.62
N THR A 217 -9.52 9.24 -6.57
CA THR A 217 -8.15 8.70 -6.67
C THR A 217 -8.15 7.36 -7.39
N ALA A 218 -9.09 6.47 -7.05
CA ALA A 218 -9.27 5.18 -7.72
C ALA A 218 -9.57 5.34 -9.22
N THR A 219 -10.49 6.25 -9.56
CA THR A 219 -10.85 6.58 -10.95
C THR A 219 -9.65 7.08 -11.73
N ARG A 220 -8.87 8.00 -11.14
CA ARG A 220 -7.65 8.56 -11.75
C ARG A 220 -6.61 7.48 -12.03
N ILE A 221 -6.36 6.57 -11.08
CA ILE A 221 -5.43 5.45 -11.28
C ILE A 221 -5.92 4.52 -12.39
N TRP A 222 -7.21 4.19 -12.41
CA TRP A 222 -7.78 3.36 -13.46
C TRP A 222 -7.59 4.02 -14.84
N ALA A 223 -7.96 5.30 -14.97
CA ALA A 223 -7.91 6.05 -16.22
C ALA A 223 -6.49 6.11 -16.80
N ASN A 224 -5.52 6.52 -15.97
CA ASN A 224 -4.10 6.60 -16.34
C ASN A 224 -3.51 5.28 -16.83
N ARG A 225 -4.07 4.14 -16.39
CA ARG A 225 -3.58 2.80 -16.77
C ARG A 225 -4.25 2.22 -18.01
N HIS A 226 -5.42 2.73 -18.41
CA HIS A 226 -6.26 2.06 -19.39
C HIS A 226 -6.54 2.91 -20.62
N ILE A 227 -6.86 4.20 -20.47
CA ILE A 227 -7.42 5.01 -21.55
C ILE A 227 -6.47 5.12 -22.74
N GLU A 228 -5.18 5.36 -22.50
CA GLU A 228 -4.18 5.46 -23.57
C GLU A 228 -4.04 4.16 -24.39
N GLY A 229 -4.28 3.01 -23.76
CA GLY A 229 -4.19 1.70 -24.42
C GLY A 229 -5.48 1.24 -25.10
N TYR A 230 -6.56 2.01 -25.05
CA TYR A 230 -7.86 1.63 -25.62
C TYR A 230 -7.95 1.98 -27.10
N ASP A 231 -8.67 1.16 -27.86
CA ASP A 231 -9.07 1.56 -29.21
C ASP A 231 -10.13 2.69 -29.16
N ARG A 232 -10.53 3.20 -30.32
CA ARG A 232 -11.49 4.31 -30.41
C ARG A 232 -12.86 3.97 -29.78
N VAL A 233 -13.34 2.73 -29.95
CA VAL A 233 -14.65 2.28 -29.47
C VAL A 233 -14.59 2.09 -27.96
N GLU A 234 -13.54 1.42 -27.47
CA GLU A 234 -13.25 1.21 -26.06
C GLU A 234 -13.10 2.54 -25.31
N THR A 235 -12.36 3.49 -25.89
CA THR A 235 -12.16 4.85 -25.36
C THR A 235 -13.48 5.59 -25.28
N HIS A 236 -14.29 5.58 -26.34
CA HIS A 236 -15.59 6.25 -26.34
C HIS A 236 -16.53 5.67 -25.29
N CYS A 237 -16.58 4.34 -25.14
CA CYS A 237 -17.39 3.67 -24.14
C CYS A 237 -16.96 4.05 -22.71
N ALA A 238 -15.65 4.03 -22.44
CA ALA A 238 -15.06 4.43 -21.17
C ALA A 238 -15.38 5.89 -20.82
N ILE A 239 -15.13 6.82 -21.74
CA ILE A 239 -15.42 8.25 -21.55
C ILE A 239 -16.90 8.49 -21.29
N ARG A 240 -17.80 7.80 -22.01
CA ARG A 240 -19.24 7.92 -21.78
C ARG A 240 -19.63 7.49 -20.36
N ARG A 241 -19.03 6.41 -19.85
CA ARG A 241 -19.28 5.93 -18.48
C ARG A 241 -18.69 6.87 -17.43
N LEU A 242 -17.48 7.37 -17.65
CA LEU A 242 -16.89 8.40 -16.79
C LEU A 242 -17.76 9.66 -16.74
N LYS A 243 -18.25 10.14 -17.88
CA LYS A 243 -19.16 11.29 -17.95
C LYS A 243 -20.49 11.03 -17.24
N SER A 244 -21.00 9.80 -17.31
CA SER A 244 -22.23 9.41 -16.60
C SER A 244 -22.07 9.48 -15.08
N GLU A 245 -20.91 9.10 -14.57
CA GLU A 245 -20.63 9.06 -13.13
C GLU A 245 -20.20 10.44 -12.59
N TRP A 246 -19.29 11.11 -13.30
CA TRP A 246 -18.60 12.31 -12.81
C TRP A 246 -19.16 13.61 -13.38
N GLY A 247 -20.20 13.56 -14.21
CA GLY A 247 -20.75 14.74 -14.89
C GLY A 247 -19.69 15.44 -15.73
N ASP A 248 -19.59 16.77 -15.61
CA ASP A 248 -18.57 17.56 -16.32
C ASP A 248 -17.16 17.45 -15.72
N SER A 249 -17.05 16.99 -14.47
CA SER A 249 -15.74 16.82 -13.81
C SER A 249 -14.91 15.68 -14.39
N TYR A 250 -15.50 14.79 -15.20
CA TYR A 250 -14.81 13.64 -15.80
C TYR A 250 -13.52 14.01 -16.56
N ARG A 251 -13.43 15.23 -17.09
CA ARG A 251 -12.28 15.72 -17.85
C ARG A 251 -10.99 15.74 -17.05
N GLN A 252 -11.06 15.76 -15.72
CA GLN A 252 -9.89 15.72 -14.85
C GLN A 252 -9.15 14.37 -14.84
N PHE A 253 -9.77 13.34 -15.43
CA PHE A 253 -9.22 11.97 -15.52
C PHE A 253 -8.68 11.64 -16.92
N LEU A 254 -8.77 12.57 -17.88
CA LEU A 254 -8.29 12.42 -19.26
C LEU A 254 -6.99 13.20 -19.44
#